data_AF-A0A8D2DYM2-F1
#
_entry.id   AF-A0A8D2DYM2-F1
#
_cell.length_a   1.000
_cell.length_b   1.000
_cell.length_c   1.000
_cell.angle_alpha   90.00
_cell.angle_beta   90.00
_cell.angle_gamma   90.00
#
_symmetry.space_group_name_H-M   'P 1'
#
loop_
_entity.id
_entity.type
_entity.pdbx_description
1 polymer ?
#
loop_
_entity_poly.entity_id
_entity_poly.type
_entity_poly.pdbx_seq_one_letter_code
_entity_poly.pdbx_strand_id
1 'polypeptide(L)'
;MAEHFREACACHVCSGYLETPMRLQCGYVCCQRCLDSLQKEPLGVGLLCPHCSTVSEKEDIKHVSQLDRIVSKVKELEPKLRATLQMNPRVKKFQVDVTLDVDTAHSHLLISEDLRSVRCGRHPQRQGAHAESFDSALCVLGAPLRASGRSYWEVDVGTSREWDVGACADTASRRGPLLLSTERGFWTVGLRQGELFAACTVPMTQLRLLPRLRRLGILLDADLGLLSFCDVADGAHIFTFTQVSARPLRPFFAPASTLPDDPGVLRICPVVQSS
;
A
#
# COMPACT_ATOMS: atom_id res chain seq x y z
N MET A 1 4.04 -7.54 -4.17
CA MET A 1 5.25 -8.10 -4.83
C MET A 1 5.05 -9.55 -5.30
N ALA A 2 4.67 -10.49 -4.42
CA ALA A 2 4.43 -11.90 -4.80
C ALA A 2 3.38 -12.07 -5.92
N GLU A 3 2.28 -11.31 -5.86
CA GLU A 3 1.20 -11.40 -6.85
C GLU A 3 1.60 -10.87 -8.23
N HIS A 4 2.54 -9.94 -8.29
CA HIS A 4 3.04 -9.40 -9.57
C HIS A 4 3.90 -10.43 -10.31
N PHE A 5 4.67 -11.23 -9.58
CA PHE A 5 5.40 -12.35 -10.17
C PHE A 5 4.43 -13.40 -10.72
N ARG A 6 3.34 -13.65 -10.01
CA ARG A 6 2.27 -14.54 -10.48
C ARG A 6 1.63 -14.02 -11.75
N GLU A 7 1.24 -12.75 -11.81
CA GLU A 7 0.66 -12.13 -13.02
C GLU A 7 1.59 -12.23 -14.23
N ALA A 8 2.88 -11.92 -14.06
CA ALA A 8 3.87 -12.00 -15.13
C ALA A 8 4.15 -13.45 -15.61
N CYS A 9 3.81 -14.45 -14.79
CA CYS A 9 4.00 -15.87 -15.07
C CYS A 9 2.67 -16.60 -15.31
N ALA A 10 1.56 -15.87 -15.45
CA ALA A 10 0.23 -16.45 -15.61
C ALA A 10 -0.07 -16.70 -17.09
N CYS A 11 -0.80 -17.79 -17.34
CA CYS A 11 -1.40 -18.04 -18.63
C CYS A 11 -2.69 -17.24 -18.76
N HIS A 12 -2.80 -16.42 -19.81
CA HIS A 12 -4.02 -15.64 -20.06
C HIS A 12 -5.25 -16.49 -20.42
N VAL A 13 -5.08 -17.78 -20.74
CA VAL A 13 -6.19 -18.69 -21.06
C VAL A 13 -6.77 -19.34 -19.79
N CYS A 14 -5.93 -19.99 -18.97
CA CYS A 14 -6.41 -20.69 -17.77
C CYS A 14 -6.27 -19.90 -16.47
N SER A 15 -5.64 -18.72 -16.49
CA SER A 15 -5.31 -17.89 -15.31
C SER A 15 -4.41 -18.57 -14.27
N GLY A 16 -3.93 -19.79 -14.55
CA GLY A 16 -2.93 -20.50 -13.77
C GLY A 16 -1.52 -20.08 -14.15
N TYR A 17 -0.52 -20.61 -13.43
CA TYR A 17 0.87 -20.48 -13.85
C TYR A 17 1.11 -21.13 -15.22
N LEU A 18 2.03 -20.56 -16.00
CA LEU A 18 2.47 -21.13 -17.27
C LEU A 18 3.15 -22.50 -17.07
N GLU A 19 2.40 -23.57 -17.33
CA GLU A 19 2.92 -24.94 -17.36
C GLU A 19 3.36 -25.27 -18.79
N THR A 20 4.63 -25.65 -18.97
CA THR A 20 5.20 -25.95 -20.30
C THR A 20 4.88 -24.84 -21.32
N PRO A 21 5.42 -23.62 -21.13
CA PRO A 21 5.04 -22.45 -21.92
C PRO A 21 5.38 -22.61 -23.40
N MET A 22 4.37 -22.42 -24.23
CA MET A 22 4.44 -22.43 -25.69
C MET A 22 4.24 -21.02 -26.21
N ARG A 23 5.12 -20.60 -27.13
CA ARG A 23 5.09 -19.29 -27.78
C ARG A 23 4.60 -19.45 -29.23
N LEU A 24 3.62 -18.64 -29.59
CA LEU A 24 3.13 -18.44 -30.96
C LEU A 24 4.06 -17.52 -31.77
N GLN A 25 3.87 -17.46 -33.08
CA GLN A 25 4.73 -16.65 -33.96
C GLN A 25 4.69 -15.16 -33.60
N CYS A 26 3.53 -14.66 -33.19
CA CYS A 26 3.30 -13.29 -32.76
C CYS A 26 3.87 -12.95 -31.37
N GLY A 27 4.49 -13.93 -30.67
CA GLY A 27 5.06 -13.75 -29.35
C GLY A 27 4.10 -14.05 -28.19
N TYR A 28 2.81 -14.33 -28.46
CA TYR A 28 1.86 -14.75 -27.44
C TYR A 28 2.31 -16.05 -26.76
N VAL A 29 2.19 -16.12 -25.43
CA VAL A 29 2.61 -17.27 -24.63
C VAL A 29 1.44 -17.85 -23.85
N CYS A 30 1.30 -19.17 -23.88
CA CYS A 30 0.31 -19.91 -23.08
C CYS A 30 0.83 -21.29 -22.66
N CYS A 31 0.12 -21.99 -21.79
CA CYS A 31 0.47 -23.38 -21.43
C CYS A 31 0.29 -24.30 -22.63
N GLN A 32 1.07 -25.38 -22.72
CA GLN A 32 0.87 -26.42 -23.75
C GLN A 32 -0.58 -26.94 -23.78
N ARG A 33 -1.19 -27.22 -22.62
CA ARG A 33 -2.60 -27.66 -22.54
C ARG A 33 -3.59 -26.60 -23.05
N CYS A 34 -3.25 -25.32 -22.89
CA CYS A 34 -4.10 -24.22 -23.34
C CYS A 34 -3.94 -23.97 -24.84
N LEU A 35 -2.74 -24.21 -25.38
CA LEU A 35 -2.46 -24.19 -26.80
C LEU A 35 -3.37 -25.16 -27.56
N ASP A 36 -3.55 -26.37 -27.03
CA ASP A 36 -4.41 -27.42 -27.61
C ASP A 36 -5.90 -27.02 -27.66
N SER A 37 -6.30 -26.03 -26.87
CA SER A 37 -7.66 -25.50 -26.80
C SER A 37 -7.88 -24.24 -27.65
N LEU A 38 -6.84 -23.73 -28.33
CA LEU A 38 -6.97 -22.55 -29.18
C LEU A 38 -7.78 -22.85 -30.44
N GLN A 39 -8.42 -21.81 -30.99
CA GLN A 39 -9.15 -21.91 -32.25
C GLN A 39 -8.19 -22.27 -33.38
N LYS A 40 -8.59 -23.28 -34.17
CA LYS A 40 -7.88 -23.65 -35.39
C LYS A 40 -8.30 -22.74 -36.53
N GLU A 41 -7.38 -22.55 -37.47
CA GLU A 41 -7.68 -21.85 -38.71
C GLU A 41 -8.81 -22.56 -39.49
N PRO A 42 -9.80 -21.83 -40.07
CA PRO A 42 -10.96 -22.43 -40.71
C PRO A 42 -10.65 -23.37 -41.90
N LEU A 43 -9.53 -23.13 -42.58
CA LEU A 43 -9.12 -23.83 -43.82
C LEU A 43 -7.75 -24.51 -43.69
N GLY A 44 -7.15 -24.49 -42.49
CA GLY A 44 -5.78 -24.92 -42.27
C GLY A 44 -5.59 -25.67 -40.96
N VAL A 45 -4.33 -26.06 -40.70
CA VAL A 45 -3.93 -26.73 -39.45
C VAL A 45 -3.27 -25.77 -38.45
N GLY A 46 -3.17 -24.48 -38.80
CA GLY A 46 -2.61 -23.44 -37.96
C GLY A 46 -3.51 -23.09 -36.76
N LEU A 47 -2.90 -22.49 -35.73
CA LEU A 47 -3.60 -22.01 -34.54
C LEU A 47 -3.73 -20.49 -34.56
N LEU A 48 -4.92 -19.99 -34.24
CA LEU A 48 -5.19 -18.56 -34.14
C LEU A 48 -4.80 -18.04 -32.76
N CYS A 49 -3.99 -16.98 -32.74
CA CYS A 49 -3.71 -16.25 -31.51
C CYS A 49 -5.01 -15.60 -30.98
N PRO A 50 -5.38 -15.82 -29.70
CA PRO A 50 -6.60 -15.24 -29.13
C PRO A 50 -6.54 -13.71 -28.96
N HIS A 51 -5.35 -13.10 -29.07
CA HIS A 51 -5.16 -11.66 -28.86
C HIS A 51 -5.10 -10.85 -30.17
N CYS A 52 -4.48 -11.39 -31.21
CA CYS A 52 -4.21 -10.66 -32.46
C CYS A 52 -4.66 -11.39 -33.72
N SER A 53 -5.27 -12.58 -33.58
CA SER A 53 -5.75 -13.42 -34.68
C SER A 53 -4.69 -13.88 -35.68
N THR A 54 -3.40 -13.64 -35.41
CA THR A 54 -2.30 -14.17 -36.22
C THR A 54 -2.28 -15.69 -36.15
N VAL A 55 -2.28 -16.35 -37.31
CA VAL A 55 -2.17 -17.81 -37.44
C VAL A 55 -0.74 -18.23 -37.14
N SER A 56 -0.48 -19.26 -36.33
CA SER A 56 0.85 -19.86 -36.17
C SER A 56 0.83 -21.30 -36.66
N GLU A 57 1.75 -21.68 -37.53
CA GLU A 57 1.91 -23.06 -37.94
C GLU A 57 2.69 -23.86 -36.90
N LYS A 58 2.73 -25.19 -37.06
CA LYS A 58 3.40 -26.09 -36.11
C LYS A 58 4.89 -25.76 -35.93
N GLU A 59 5.56 -25.31 -36.98
CA GLU A 59 6.99 -24.96 -36.98
C GLU A 59 7.27 -23.62 -36.29
N ASP A 60 6.28 -22.73 -36.26
CA ASP A 60 6.38 -21.42 -35.62
C ASP A 60 6.20 -21.51 -34.10
N ILE A 61 5.51 -22.55 -33.64
CA ILE A 61 5.20 -22.75 -32.22
C ILE A 61 6.43 -23.33 -31.53
N LYS A 62 6.93 -22.61 -30.53
CA LYS A 62 8.16 -22.97 -29.83
C LYS A 62 7.94 -23.08 -28.34
N HIS A 63 8.46 -24.14 -27.73
CA HIS A 63 8.56 -24.25 -26.28
C HIS A 63 9.58 -23.25 -25.75
N VAL A 64 9.22 -22.52 -24.69
CA VAL A 64 10.06 -21.47 -24.08
C VAL A 64 10.72 -22.01 -22.81
N SER A 65 11.74 -22.86 -22.97
CA SER A 65 12.41 -23.56 -21.85
C SER A 65 13.01 -22.62 -20.78
N GLN A 66 13.44 -21.42 -21.17
CA GLN A 66 13.90 -20.41 -20.21
C GLN A 66 12.77 -19.93 -19.30
N LEU A 67 11.57 -19.74 -19.86
CA LEU A 67 10.41 -19.29 -19.10
C LEU A 67 9.91 -20.40 -18.17
N ASP A 68 9.96 -21.65 -18.59
CA ASP A 68 9.64 -22.81 -17.74
C ASP A 68 10.49 -22.85 -16.45
N ARG A 69 11.81 -22.58 -16.58
CA ARG A 69 12.72 -22.47 -15.44
C ARG A 69 12.39 -21.29 -14.52
N ILE A 70 12.02 -20.15 -15.09
CA ILE A 70 11.64 -18.95 -14.32
C ILE A 70 10.34 -19.20 -13.56
N VAL A 71 9.31 -19.71 -14.25
CA VAL A 71 8.00 -20.01 -13.65
C VAL A 71 8.14 -21.02 -12.52
N SER A 72 8.98 -22.05 -12.69
CA SER A 72 9.27 -23.03 -11.64
C SER A 72 9.89 -22.39 -10.39
N LYS A 73 10.87 -21.50 -10.56
CA LYS A 73 11.47 -20.75 -9.44
C LYS A 73 10.47 -19.80 -8.79
N VAL A 74 9.63 -19.13 -9.57
CA VAL A 74 8.57 -18.25 -9.05
C VAL A 74 7.57 -19.06 -8.22
N LYS A 75 7.10 -20.21 -8.71
CA LYS A 75 6.22 -21.12 -7.96
C LYS A 75 6.82 -21.54 -6.62
N GLU A 76 8.13 -21.78 -6.56
CA GLU A 76 8.83 -22.17 -5.33
C GLU A 76 9.04 -21.00 -4.36
N LEU A 77 9.39 -19.82 -4.88
CA LEU A 77 9.76 -18.66 -4.07
C LEU A 77 8.56 -17.82 -3.61
N GLU A 78 7.48 -17.77 -4.39
CA GLU A 78 6.27 -17.00 -4.04
C GLU A 78 5.76 -17.29 -2.61
N PRO A 79 5.52 -18.56 -2.20
CA PRO A 79 5.03 -18.84 -0.86
C PRO A 79 6.03 -18.46 0.23
N LYS A 80 7.34 -18.64 -0.02
CA LYS A 80 8.41 -18.27 0.93
C LYS A 80 8.46 -16.76 1.14
N LEU A 81 8.36 -15.99 0.05
CA LEU A 81 8.30 -14.53 0.10
C LEU A 81 7.03 -14.06 0.80
N ARG A 82 5.87 -14.65 0.49
CA ARG A 82 4.60 -14.31 1.15
C ARG A 82 4.67 -14.54 2.65
N ALA A 83 5.20 -15.68 3.08
CA ALA A 83 5.37 -15.98 4.50
C ALA A 83 6.34 -15.03 5.21
N THR A 84 7.41 -14.59 4.51
CA THR A 84 8.41 -13.65 5.08
C THR A 84 7.88 -12.23 5.16
N LEU A 85 7.08 -11.82 4.17
CA LEU A 85 6.48 -10.49 4.05
C LEU A 85 5.10 -10.42 4.71
N GLN A 86 4.79 -11.33 5.63
CA GLN A 86 3.60 -11.25 6.46
C GLN A 86 3.95 -10.68 7.83
N MET A 87 3.17 -9.70 8.26
CA MET A 87 3.29 -9.12 9.58
C MET A 87 3.01 -10.20 10.63
N ASN A 88 3.91 -10.35 11.59
CA ASN A 88 3.72 -11.31 12.67
C ASN A 88 2.50 -10.90 13.52
N PRO A 89 1.46 -11.74 13.70
CA PRO A 89 0.26 -11.38 14.46
C PRO A 89 0.55 -10.94 15.90
N ARG A 90 1.70 -11.34 16.46
CA ARG A 90 2.15 -10.93 17.79
C ARG A 90 2.40 -9.43 17.91
N VAL A 91 2.44 -8.66 16.83
CA VAL A 91 2.57 -7.19 16.89
C VAL A 91 1.42 -6.52 17.63
N LYS A 92 0.24 -7.15 17.67
CA LYS A 92 -0.93 -6.65 18.42
C LYS A 92 -0.67 -6.50 19.91
N LYS A 93 0.31 -7.20 20.49
CA LYS A 93 0.70 -7.01 21.90
C LYS A 93 1.35 -5.64 22.17
N PHE A 94 1.82 -4.96 21.11
CA PHE A 94 2.36 -3.59 21.17
C PHE A 94 1.30 -2.56 20.79
N GLN A 95 0.03 -2.95 20.69
CA GLN A 95 -1.01 -2.01 20.30
C GLN A 95 -1.16 -0.92 21.35
N VAL A 96 -1.13 0.33 20.90
CA VAL A 96 -1.24 1.51 21.74
C VAL A 96 -2.52 2.25 21.42
N ASP A 97 -3.15 2.84 22.43
CA ASP A 97 -4.30 3.70 22.21
C ASP A 97 -3.84 5.04 21.66
N VAL A 98 -4.17 5.32 20.40
CA VAL A 98 -3.83 6.56 19.71
C VAL A 98 -5.07 7.43 19.61
N THR A 99 -4.92 8.71 19.97
CA THR A 99 -5.95 9.74 19.82
C THR A 99 -5.39 10.91 19.04
N LEU A 100 -6.26 11.66 18.37
CA LEU A 100 -5.90 12.85 17.62
C LEU A 100 -5.67 14.02 18.59
N ASP A 101 -4.57 14.73 18.37
CA ASP A 101 -4.20 15.91 19.14
C ASP A 101 -4.80 17.17 18.49
N VAL A 102 -5.89 17.67 19.07
CA VAL A 102 -6.67 18.80 18.56
C VAL A 102 -5.83 20.08 18.46
N ASP A 103 -4.84 20.27 19.35
CA ASP A 103 -3.99 21.47 19.37
C ASP A 103 -3.04 21.52 18.15
N THR A 104 -2.88 20.39 17.46
CA THR A 104 -2.02 20.27 16.27
C THR A 104 -2.80 20.37 14.98
N ALA A 105 -4.13 20.21 15.04
CA ALA A 105 -4.96 20.07 13.87
C ALA A 105 -5.02 21.36 13.07
N HIS A 106 -4.92 21.23 11.75
CA HIS A 106 -5.23 22.33 10.85
C HIS A 106 -6.70 22.77 11.02
N SER A 107 -6.95 24.08 10.93
CA SER A 107 -8.26 24.68 11.24
C SER A 107 -9.43 24.14 10.40
N HIS A 108 -9.17 23.65 9.19
CA HIS A 108 -10.20 23.02 8.36
C HIS A 108 -10.56 21.58 8.74
N LEU A 109 -9.86 20.96 9.69
CA LEU A 109 -10.11 19.58 10.07
C LEU A 109 -11.25 19.46 11.08
N LEU A 110 -12.08 18.45 10.88
CA LEU A 110 -13.17 18.09 11.77
C LEU A 110 -12.79 16.78 12.46
N ILE A 111 -12.58 16.85 13.77
CA ILE A 111 -12.23 15.72 14.63
C ILE A 111 -13.49 15.27 15.37
N SER A 112 -13.73 13.96 15.47
CA SER A 112 -14.83 13.40 16.23
C SER A 112 -14.65 13.55 17.74
N GLU A 113 -15.74 13.48 18.51
CA GLU A 113 -15.71 13.63 19.98
C GLU A 113 -14.81 12.59 20.67
N ASP A 114 -14.71 11.39 20.12
CA ASP A 114 -13.84 10.32 20.61
C ASP A 114 -12.36 10.50 20.24
N LEU A 115 -12.02 11.61 19.57
CA LEU A 115 -10.68 11.94 19.08
C LEU A 115 -10.05 10.87 18.19
N ARG A 116 -10.86 10.06 17.47
CA ARG A 116 -10.33 8.96 16.65
C ARG A 116 -10.61 9.09 15.17
N SER A 117 -11.53 9.96 14.76
CA SER A 117 -11.83 10.18 13.34
C SER A 117 -11.49 11.61 12.95
N VAL A 118 -10.90 11.77 11.77
CA VAL A 118 -10.60 13.08 11.18
C VAL A 118 -11.03 13.12 9.72
N ARG A 119 -11.57 14.26 9.29
CA ARG A 119 -11.90 14.56 7.90
C ARG A 119 -11.74 16.05 7.61
N CYS A 120 -11.59 16.40 6.34
CA CYS A 120 -11.61 17.81 5.95
C CYS A 120 -13.04 18.38 5.95
N GLY A 121 -13.20 19.55 6.56
CA GLY A 121 -14.41 20.37 6.52
C GLY A 121 -14.38 21.40 5.40
N ARG A 122 -15.55 21.97 5.09
CA ARG A 122 -15.68 23.05 4.08
C ARG A 122 -15.26 24.42 4.60
N HIS A 123 -15.35 24.62 5.91
CA HIS A 123 -15.08 25.90 6.56
C HIS A 123 -14.07 25.71 7.69
N PRO A 124 -13.25 26.72 7.98
CA PRO A 124 -12.36 26.70 9.12
C PRO A 124 -13.16 26.64 10.42
N GLN A 125 -12.68 25.83 11.36
CA GLN A 125 -13.12 25.77 12.74
C GLN A 125 -12.83 27.10 13.43
N ARG A 126 -13.71 27.48 14.36
CA ARG A 126 -13.58 28.73 15.14
C ARG A 126 -12.58 28.65 16.29
N GLN A 127 -12.10 27.44 16.64
CA GLN A 127 -11.01 27.30 17.61
C GLN A 127 -9.77 28.03 17.09
N GLY A 128 -9.24 28.94 17.90
CA GLY A 128 -8.11 29.79 17.53
C GLY A 128 -6.91 28.94 17.13
N ALA A 129 -6.12 29.43 16.17
CA ALA A 129 -4.89 28.73 15.77
C ALA A 129 -3.97 28.59 16.99
N HIS A 130 -3.68 27.35 17.38
CA HIS A 130 -2.72 27.06 18.43
C HIS A 130 -1.29 27.24 17.87
N ALA A 131 -0.32 27.57 18.73
CA ALA A 131 1.08 27.68 18.28
C ALA A 131 1.60 26.37 17.65
N GLU A 132 1.00 25.25 18.07
CA GLU A 132 1.33 23.89 17.66
C GLU A 132 0.58 23.42 16.41
N SER A 133 -0.38 24.19 15.87
CA SER A 133 -1.22 23.78 14.75
C SER A 133 -0.52 23.91 13.41
N PHE A 134 -0.81 22.99 12.48
CA PHE A 134 -0.43 23.18 11.07
C PHE A 134 -1.17 24.36 10.46
N ASP A 135 -0.44 25.29 9.84
CA ASP A 135 -1.03 26.53 9.30
C ASP A 135 -1.48 26.44 7.83
N SER A 136 -0.91 25.50 7.07
CA SER A 136 -1.17 25.36 5.63
C SER A 136 -1.58 23.95 5.21
N ALA A 137 -1.11 22.91 5.91
CA ALA A 137 -1.33 21.53 5.50
C ALA A 137 -2.53 20.91 6.23
N LEU A 138 -3.43 20.24 5.49
CA LEU A 138 -4.61 19.55 6.02
C LEU A 138 -4.24 18.27 6.78
N CYS A 139 -3.52 18.40 7.89
CA CYS A 139 -3.03 17.28 8.70
C CYS A 139 -3.14 17.55 10.19
N VAL A 140 -3.00 16.48 10.97
CA VAL A 140 -3.10 16.44 12.42
C VAL A 140 -2.16 15.36 12.96
N LEU A 141 -1.62 15.57 14.17
CA LEU A 141 -0.79 14.60 14.85
C LEU A 141 -1.61 13.76 15.82
N GLY A 142 -1.13 12.55 16.09
CA GLY A 142 -1.64 11.73 17.17
C GLY A 142 -0.83 11.87 18.45
N ALA A 143 -1.50 11.62 19.56
CA ALA A 143 -0.90 11.25 20.82
C ALA A 143 -1.05 9.72 21.02
N PRO A 144 -0.17 9.06 21.78
CA PRO A 144 0.95 9.63 22.53
C PRO A 144 2.26 9.74 21.73
N LEU A 145 3.13 10.64 22.22
CA LEU A 145 4.52 10.79 21.79
C LEU A 145 5.33 9.52 22.07
N ARG A 146 6.23 9.14 21.15
CA ARG A 146 7.05 7.93 21.27
C ARG A 146 8.55 8.22 21.09
N ALA A 147 9.31 8.02 22.17
CA ALA A 147 10.77 8.17 22.18
C ALA A 147 11.53 6.83 22.15
N SER A 148 10.89 5.72 22.51
CA SER A 148 11.52 4.40 22.62
C SER A 148 10.48 3.28 22.57
N GLY A 149 10.96 2.05 22.43
CA GLY A 149 10.12 0.86 22.43
C GLY A 149 9.36 0.63 21.11
N ARG A 150 8.43 -0.31 21.18
CA ARG A 150 7.55 -0.68 20.05
C ARG A 150 6.14 -0.16 20.27
N SER A 151 5.51 0.28 19.20
CA SER A 151 4.13 0.76 19.20
C SER A 151 3.44 0.35 17.91
N TYR A 152 2.23 -0.15 18.05
CA TYR A 152 1.38 -0.56 16.93
C TYR A 152 0.05 0.15 16.99
N TRP A 153 -0.44 0.65 15.86
CA TRP A 153 -1.79 1.18 15.74
C TRP A 153 -2.37 0.86 14.37
N GLU A 154 -3.70 0.83 14.28
CA GLU A 154 -4.41 0.54 13.04
C GLU A 154 -5.21 1.78 12.60
N VAL A 155 -5.18 2.07 11.30
CA VAL A 155 -5.91 3.20 10.70
C VAL A 155 -6.80 2.68 9.58
N ASP A 156 -8.10 2.91 9.72
CA ASP A 156 -9.09 2.69 8.67
C ASP A 156 -9.09 3.89 7.73
N VAL A 157 -8.75 3.63 6.47
CA VAL A 157 -8.73 4.62 5.37
C VAL A 157 -9.99 4.51 4.50
N GLY A 158 -10.88 3.56 4.80
CA GLY A 158 -12.16 3.38 4.14
C GLY A 158 -12.05 3.22 2.62
N THR A 159 -12.77 4.07 1.90
CA THR A 159 -12.78 4.15 0.43
C THR A 159 -12.16 5.44 -0.08
N SER A 160 -11.42 6.15 0.78
CA SER A 160 -10.86 7.45 0.41
C SER A 160 -9.75 7.30 -0.63
N ARG A 161 -9.78 8.17 -1.63
CA ARG A 161 -8.91 8.17 -2.81
C ARG A 161 -7.65 9.00 -2.62
N GLU A 162 -7.57 9.73 -1.51
CA GLU A 162 -6.44 10.54 -1.11
C GLU A 162 -6.27 10.50 0.41
N TRP A 163 -5.04 10.23 0.86
CA TRP A 163 -4.66 10.32 2.27
C TRP A 163 -3.14 10.12 2.42
N ASP A 164 -2.59 10.55 3.56
CA ASP A 164 -1.27 10.13 4.03
C ASP A 164 -1.35 9.76 5.51
N VAL A 165 -0.70 8.65 5.87
CA VAL A 165 -0.61 8.21 7.26
C VAL A 165 0.79 7.69 7.56
N GLY A 166 1.22 7.81 8.82
CA GLY A 166 2.52 7.31 9.24
C GLY A 166 2.95 7.95 10.55
N ALA A 167 4.21 8.34 10.62
CA ALA A 167 4.76 9.08 11.75
C ALA A 167 5.60 10.27 11.29
N CYS A 168 5.72 11.28 12.13
CA CYS A 168 6.64 12.39 11.93
C CYS A 168 7.46 12.65 13.19
N ALA A 169 8.61 13.31 13.02
CA ALA A 169 9.37 13.87 14.12
C ALA A 169 8.51 14.93 14.83
N ASP A 170 8.58 14.96 16.16
CA ASP A 170 7.87 15.95 16.97
C ASP A 170 8.30 17.40 16.64
N THR A 171 9.56 17.53 16.24
CA THR A 171 10.24 18.77 15.82
C THR A 171 10.02 19.13 14.35
N ALA A 172 9.27 18.33 13.59
CA ALA A 172 9.02 18.61 12.18
C ALA A 172 8.29 19.96 12.02
N SER A 173 8.64 20.73 10.98
CA SER A 173 8.03 22.03 10.75
C SER A 173 6.53 21.89 10.53
N ARG A 174 5.77 22.73 11.23
CA ARG A 174 4.31 22.82 11.11
C ARG A 174 3.87 24.07 10.34
N ARG A 175 4.84 24.83 9.82
CA ARG A 175 4.63 26.12 9.17
C ARG A 175 4.93 26.05 7.67
N GLY A 176 4.06 26.67 6.89
CA GLY A 176 4.16 26.77 5.44
C GLY A 176 3.78 25.49 4.70
N PRO A 177 4.01 25.46 3.37
CA PRO A 177 3.68 24.30 2.55
C PRO A 177 4.40 23.04 3.05
N LEU A 178 3.63 21.99 3.31
CA LEU A 178 4.18 20.73 3.78
C LEU A 178 4.70 19.91 2.60
N LEU A 179 6.01 19.66 2.61
CA LEU A 179 6.64 18.67 1.74
C LEU A 179 6.92 17.42 2.56
N LEU A 180 6.13 16.36 2.34
CA LEU A 180 6.33 15.07 2.99
C LEU A 180 7.62 14.44 2.44
N SER A 181 8.65 14.37 3.28
CA SER A 181 9.86 13.62 3.00
C SER A 181 10.55 13.14 4.27
N THR A 182 11.27 12.02 4.16
CA THR A 182 12.13 11.51 5.24
C THR A 182 13.18 12.51 5.72
N GLU A 183 13.76 13.31 4.83
CA GLU A 183 14.71 14.38 5.16
C GLU A 183 14.10 15.51 6.00
N ARG A 184 12.78 15.70 5.94
CA ARG A 184 12.03 16.69 6.72
C ARG A 184 11.38 16.10 7.97
N GLY A 185 11.70 14.85 8.29
CA GLY A 185 11.20 14.16 9.47
C GLY A 185 9.80 13.56 9.28
N PHE A 186 9.42 13.17 8.06
CA PHE A 186 8.16 12.48 7.79
C PHE A 186 8.42 11.08 7.24
N TRP A 187 7.76 10.08 7.83
CA TRP A 187 7.79 8.68 7.39
C TRP A 187 6.35 8.23 7.19
N THR A 188 5.82 8.49 5.99
CA THR A 188 4.42 8.30 5.65
C THR A 188 4.28 7.47 4.38
N VAL A 189 3.19 6.72 4.32
CA VAL A 189 2.65 6.15 3.08
C VAL A 189 1.34 6.84 2.77
N GLY A 190 1.03 6.98 1.49
CA GLY A 190 -0.17 7.67 1.05
C GLY A 190 -0.74 7.11 -0.24
N LEU A 191 -1.98 7.50 -0.51
CA LEU A 191 -2.71 7.24 -1.74
C LEU A 191 -3.01 8.58 -2.43
N ARG A 192 -2.91 8.60 -3.76
CA ARG A 192 -3.33 9.73 -4.61
C ARG A 192 -4.18 9.21 -5.76
N GLN A 193 -5.23 9.98 -6.09
CA GLN A 193 -6.12 9.71 -7.22
C GLN A 193 -6.74 8.29 -7.23
N GLY A 194 -6.81 7.63 -6.06
CA GLY A 194 -7.38 6.29 -5.88
C GLY A 194 -6.47 5.12 -6.27
N GLU A 195 -5.35 5.36 -6.98
CA GLU A 195 -4.53 4.28 -7.55
C GLU A 195 -3.02 4.42 -7.25
N LEU A 196 -2.53 5.63 -7.02
CA LEU A 196 -1.10 5.88 -6.84
C LEU A 196 -0.74 5.79 -5.34
N PHE A 197 -0.24 4.63 -4.93
CA PHE A 197 0.36 4.46 -3.61
C PHE A 197 1.83 4.88 -3.62
N ALA A 198 2.28 5.58 -2.57
CA ALA A 198 3.67 6.02 -2.46
C ALA A 198 4.13 6.10 -1.00
N ALA A 199 5.44 5.89 -0.80
CA ALA A 199 6.15 6.23 0.44
C ALA A 199 6.96 7.51 0.22
N CYS A 200 6.99 8.40 1.21
CA CYS A 200 7.68 9.71 1.14
C CYS A 200 9.21 9.62 1.32
N THR A 201 9.84 8.60 0.74
CA THR A 201 11.30 8.49 0.60
C THR A 201 11.87 9.56 -0.33
N VAL A 202 13.20 9.68 -0.38
CA VAL A 202 13.90 10.57 -1.31
C VAL A 202 14.87 9.74 -2.16
N PRO A 203 14.60 9.57 -3.47
CA PRO A 203 13.39 9.96 -4.19
C PRO A 203 12.15 9.17 -3.74
N MET A 204 10.95 9.72 -3.99
CA MET A 204 9.67 9.08 -3.65
C MET A 204 9.59 7.67 -4.23
N THR A 205 9.21 6.70 -3.40
CA THR A 205 9.03 5.31 -3.82
C THR A 205 7.57 5.03 -4.10
N GLN A 206 7.24 4.80 -5.37
CA GLN A 206 5.92 4.32 -5.76
C GLN A 206 5.73 2.87 -5.31
N LEU A 207 4.63 2.60 -4.63
CA LEU A 207 4.24 1.29 -4.12
C LEU A 207 3.22 0.68 -5.06
N ARG A 208 3.40 -0.60 -5.39
CA ARG A 208 2.42 -1.35 -6.19
C ARG A 208 1.57 -2.23 -5.28
N LEU A 209 0.40 -1.72 -4.93
CA LEU A 209 -0.59 -2.39 -4.06
C LEU A 209 -1.85 -2.70 -4.86
N LEU A 210 -2.60 -3.70 -4.42
CA LEU A 210 -3.95 -3.92 -4.94
C LEU A 210 -4.88 -2.81 -4.42
N PRO A 211 -5.85 -2.34 -5.23
CA PRO A 211 -6.70 -1.17 -4.92
C PRO A 211 -7.71 -1.38 -3.78
N ARG A 212 -7.56 -2.43 -2.96
CA ARG A 212 -8.52 -2.83 -1.92
C ARG A 212 -8.06 -2.51 -0.50
N LEU A 213 -6.95 -1.80 -0.32
CA LEU A 213 -6.45 -1.45 1.01
C LEU A 213 -7.47 -0.56 1.74
N ARG A 214 -8.08 -1.09 2.80
CA ARG A 214 -9.04 -0.35 3.65
C ARG A 214 -8.51 -0.03 5.03
N ARG A 215 -7.54 -0.82 5.51
CA ARG A 215 -6.99 -0.66 6.85
C ARG A 215 -5.50 -0.96 6.87
N LEU A 216 -4.76 -0.01 7.44
CA LEU A 216 -3.33 -0.07 7.61
C LEU A 216 -2.97 -0.38 9.05
N GLY A 217 -2.10 -1.36 9.26
CA GLY A 217 -1.38 -1.54 10.51
C GLY A 217 -0.04 -0.82 10.41
N ILE A 218 0.29 -0.02 11.43
CA ILE A 218 1.52 0.76 11.48
C ILE A 218 2.30 0.31 12.72
N LEU A 219 3.48 -0.25 12.52
CA LEU A 219 4.39 -0.72 13.56
C LEU A 219 5.62 0.18 13.59
N LEU A 220 5.77 0.94 14.66
CA LEU A 220 6.99 1.64 15.01
C LEU A 220 7.82 0.76 15.95
N ASP A 221 9.04 0.44 15.54
CA ASP A 221 10.10 -0.03 16.43
C ASP A 221 11.12 1.12 16.55
N ALA A 222 10.92 1.96 17.57
CA ALA A 222 11.75 3.13 17.76
C ALA A 222 13.19 2.71 18.02
N ASP A 223 13.40 1.65 18.79
CA ASP A 223 14.72 1.17 19.21
C ASP A 223 15.55 0.69 18.01
N LEU A 224 14.93 -0.03 17.06
CA LEU A 224 15.57 -0.46 15.82
C LEU A 224 15.51 0.59 14.69
N GLY A 225 14.80 1.71 14.89
CA GLY A 225 14.62 2.73 13.86
C GLY A 225 13.85 2.21 12.65
N LEU A 226 12.80 1.42 12.88
CA LEU A 226 11.96 0.85 11.83
C LEU A 226 10.53 1.37 11.94
N LEU A 227 9.93 1.76 10.81
CA LEU A 227 8.49 2.03 10.71
C LEU A 227 7.90 1.20 9.57
N SER A 228 7.09 0.21 9.91
CA SER A 228 6.53 -0.76 8.98
C SER A 228 5.02 -0.58 8.83
N PHE A 229 4.54 -0.80 7.60
CA PHE A 229 3.15 -0.72 7.19
C PHE A 229 2.70 -2.07 6.66
N CYS A 230 1.50 -2.50 7.04
CA CYS A 230 0.88 -3.72 6.52
C CYS A 230 -0.62 -3.53 6.26
N ASP A 231 -1.17 -4.31 5.34
CA ASP A 231 -2.61 -4.48 5.21
C ASP A 231 -3.10 -5.34 6.38
N VAL A 232 -4.08 -4.85 7.14
CA VAL A 232 -4.63 -5.58 8.29
C VAL A 232 -5.49 -6.76 7.84
N ALA A 233 -6.05 -6.73 6.63
CA ALA A 233 -6.98 -7.76 6.14
C ALA A 233 -6.32 -9.13 6.01
N ASP A 234 -5.09 -9.18 5.49
CA ASP A 234 -4.34 -10.41 5.23
C ASP A 234 -2.92 -10.41 5.86
N GLY A 235 -2.55 -9.33 6.55
CA GLY A 235 -1.24 -9.16 7.16
C GLY A 235 -0.12 -8.87 6.16
N ALA A 236 -0.41 -8.62 4.88
CA ALA A 236 0.60 -8.39 3.87
C ALA A 236 1.41 -7.12 4.16
N HIS A 237 2.73 -7.23 4.10
CA HIS A 237 3.65 -6.10 4.16
C HIS A 237 3.43 -5.15 2.98
N ILE A 238 3.42 -3.86 3.30
CA ILE A 238 3.28 -2.78 2.31
C ILE A 238 4.62 -2.08 2.11
N PHE A 239 5.20 -1.58 3.20
CA PHE A 239 6.44 -0.82 3.16
C PHE A 239 7.11 -0.77 4.53
N THR A 240 8.43 -0.63 4.57
CA THR A 240 9.18 -0.35 5.79
C THR A 240 10.18 0.75 5.53
N PHE A 241 10.10 1.84 6.30
CA PHE A 241 11.21 2.76 6.43
C PHE A 241 12.25 2.15 7.35
N THR A 242 13.48 2.07 6.86
CA THR A 242 14.66 1.75 7.65
C THR A 242 15.37 3.04 8.04
N GLN A 243 16.04 3.07 9.19
CA GLN A 243 16.81 4.23 9.67
C GLN A 243 15.95 5.44 10.03
N VAL A 244 14.82 5.20 10.69
CA VAL A 244 14.04 6.27 11.33
C VAL A 244 14.87 6.84 12.48
N SER A 245 15.57 7.95 12.21
CA SER A 245 16.58 8.52 13.09
C SER A 245 16.05 9.58 14.06
N ALA A 246 14.90 10.18 13.77
CA ALA A 246 14.33 11.20 14.65
C ALA A 246 13.60 10.56 15.83
N ARG A 247 13.76 11.20 16.99
CA ARG A 247 13.01 10.91 18.22
C ARG A 247 12.82 12.23 18.98
N PRO A 248 11.67 12.44 19.62
CA PRO A 248 10.51 11.55 19.62
C PRO A 248 9.66 11.66 18.34
N LEU A 249 8.83 10.64 18.09
CA LEU A 249 7.92 10.54 16.95
C LEU A 249 6.46 10.65 17.39
N ARG A 250 5.63 11.26 16.55
CA ARG A 250 4.17 11.30 16.68
C ARG A 250 3.51 10.58 15.51
N PRO A 251 2.40 9.85 15.71
CA PRO A 251 1.52 9.44 14.62
C PRO A 251 1.10 10.65 13.78
N PHE A 252 1.03 10.47 12.47
CA PHE A 252 0.71 11.53 11.51
C PHE A 252 -0.48 11.10 10.65
N PHE A 253 -1.43 12.02 10.44
CA PHE A 253 -2.63 11.79 9.65
C PHE A 253 -2.94 12.99 8.76
N ALA A 254 -3.12 12.76 7.47
CA ALA A 254 -3.60 13.74 6.50
C ALA A 254 -4.78 13.13 5.70
N PRO A 255 -6.04 13.49 6.00
CA PRO A 255 -7.19 13.05 5.22
C PRO A 255 -7.23 13.69 3.83
N ALA A 256 -8.10 13.17 2.96
CA ALA A 256 -8.38 13.77 1.66
C ALA A 256 -8.82 15.23 1.81
N SER A 257 -8.36 16.08 0.89
CA SER A 257 -9.01 17.37 0.66
C SER A 257 -10.46 17.14 0.21
N THR A 258 -11.40 17.99 0.63
CA THR A 258 -12.84 17.77 0.36
C THR A 258 -13.13 17.65 -1.14
N LEU A 259 -13.36 16.42 -1.61
CA LEU A 259 -13.93 16.13 -2.92
C LEU A 259 -15.45 15.89 -2.77
N PRO A 260 -16.29 16.26 -3.75
CA PRO A 260 -17.74 16.12 -3.67
C PRO A 260 -18.24 14.71 -3.32
N ASP A 261 -17.49 13.68 -3.71
CA ASP A 261 -17.88 12.26 -3.64
C ASP A 261 -16.96 11.40 -2.74
N ASP A 262 -16.04 12.00 -1.98
CA ASP A 262 -15.16 11.29 -1.05
C ASP A 262 -15.40 11.79 0.39
N PRO A 263 -15.90 10.94 1.30
CA PRO A 263 -16.06 11.35 2.69
C PRO A 263 -14.73 11.71 3.36
N GLY A 264 -13.59 11.24 2.81
CA GLY A 264 -12.24 11.64 3.22
C GLY A 264 -11.92 11.32 4.67
N VAL A 265 -12.60 10.34 5.28
CA VAL A 265 -12.50 10.08 6.71
C VAL A 265 -11.38 9.09 6.98
N LEU A 266 -10.43 9.50 7.81
CA LEU A 266 -9.49 8.61 8.46
C LEU A 266 -10.00 8.27 9.85
N ARG A 267 -9.92 6.99 10.25
CA ARG A 267 -10.33 6.54 11.58
C ARG A 267 -9.26 5.67 12.23
N ILE A 268 -8.79 6.08 13.39
CA ILE A 268 -7.93 5.26 14.26
C ILE A 268 -8.80 4.15 14.87
N CYS A 269 -8.37 2.90 14.72
CA CYS A 269 -9.09 1.76 15.28
C CYS A 269 -8.75 1.60 16.78
N PRO A 270 -9.75 1.38 17.65
CA PRO A 270 -9.53 1.18 19.07
C PRO A 270 -8.68 -0.06 19.36
N VAL A 271 -8.03 -0.04 20.53
CA VAL A 271 -7.42 -1.25 21.09
C VAL A 271 -8.53 -2.21 21.50
N VAL A 272 -8.59 -3.38 20.87
CA VAL A 272 -9.51 -4.45 21.28
C VAL A 272 -8.86 -5.15 22.46
N GLN A 273 -9.33 -4.87 23.68
CA GLN A 273 -8.93 -5.65 24.84
C GLN A 273 -9.53 -7.05 24.70
N SER A 274 -8.69 -8.05 24.50
CA SER A 274 -9.07 -9.44 24.71
C SER A 274 -9.34 -9.63 26.19
N SER A 275 -10.61 -9.66 26.56
CA SER A 275 -11.12 -10.14 27.86
C SER A 275 -10.75 -11.59 28.10
#